data_AF-A0A2M8P817-F1
#
_entry.id   AF-A0A2M8P817-F1
#
_cell.length_a   1.000
_cell.length_b   1.000
_cell.length_c   1.000
_cell.angle_alpha   90.00
_cell.angle_beta   90.00
_cell.angle_gamma   90.00
#
_symmetry.space_group_name_H-M   'P 1'
#
loop_
_entity.id
_entity.type
_entity.pdbx_description
1 polymer ?
#
loop_
_entity_poly.entity_id
_entity_poly.type
_entity_poly.pdbx_seq_one_letter_code
_entity_poly.pdbx_strand_id
1 'polypeptide(L)'
;LQRYRRMIVELLFSEGNHICSVCVSNGHCELQSMAIKLGLDHIEMPYRFPVRQVDASHARYGLDPNRCILCTRCVRVCDEIEGAHTWDIMGRGIASQLITDMHTPWGESETCTSCG
;
A
#
# COMPACT_ATOMS: atom_id res chain seq x y z
N LEU A 1 -16.93 19.70 -2.89
CA LEU A 1 -15.53 19.23 -2.69
C LEU A 1 -15.42 18.08 -1.68
N GLN A 2 -16.02 18.17 -0.49
CA GLN A 2 -15.91 17.09 0.52
C GLN A 2 -16.46 15.74 0.05
N ARG A 3 -17.61 15.70 -0.63
CA ARG A 3 -18.18 14.48 -1.21
C ARG A 3 -17.19 13.71 -2.09
N TYR A 4 -16.49 14.40 -3.00
CA TYR A 4 -15.51 13.75 -3.89
C TYR A 4 -14.31 13.20 -3.11
N ARG A 5 -13.84 13.93 -2.10
CA ARG A 5 -12.76 13.44 -1.23
C ARG A 5 -13.16 12.19 -0.46
N ARG A 6 -14.39 12.18 0.09
CA ARG A 6 -14.95 11.00 0.76
C ARG A 6 -15.02 9.81 -0.19
N MET A 7 -15.54 10.01 -1.39
CA MET A 7 -15.64 8.96 -2.42
C MET A 7 -14.26 8.40 -2.81
N ILE A 8 -13.24 9.24 -2.97
CA ILE A 8 -11.88 8.77 -3.27
C ILE A 8 -11.34 7.90 -2.13
N VAL A 9 -11.46 8.37 -0.87
CA VAL A 9 -11.00 7.59 0.28
C VAL A 9 -11.74 6.26 0.37
N GLU A 10 -13.06 6.26 0.15
CA GLU A 10 -13.87 5.05 0.10
C GLU A 10 -13.38 4.05 -0.96
N LEU A 11 -13.04 4.51 -2.17
CA LEU A 11 -12.45 3.67 -3.21
C LEU A 11 -11.10 3.07 -2.79
N LEU A 12 -10.25 3.83 -2.08
CA LEU A 12 -8.98 3.31 -1.58
C LEU A 12 -9.20 2.18 -0.56
N PHE A 13 -10.21 2.31 0.30
CA PHE A 13 -10.55 1.23 1.23
C PHE A 13 -11.16 0.01 0.53
N SER A 14 -11.95 0.17 -0.53
CA SER A 14 -12.60 -0.96 -1.22
C SER A 14 -11.64 -1.79 -2.09
N GLU A 15 -10.53 -1.18 -2.54
CA GLU A 15 -9.49 -1.83 -3.34
C GLU A 15 -8.56 -2.78 -2.57
N GLY A 16 -8.45 -2.61 -1.25
CA GLY A 16 -7.57 -3.38 -0.37
C GLY A 16 -8.29 -4.04 0.80
N ASN A 17 -7.54 -4.76 1.65
CA ASN A 17 -8.10 -5.38 2.86
C ASN A 17 -7.67 -4.56 4.09
N HIS A 18 -8.44 -3.51 4.39
CA HIS A 18 -8.15 -2.57 5.46
C HIS A 18 -8.98 -2.88 6.72
N ILE A 19 -8.47 -3.80 7.55
CA ILE A 19 -9.12 -4.19 8.81
C ILE A 19 -8.39 -3.52 9.99
N CYS A 20 -8.85 -2.34 10.39
CA CYS A 20 -8.16 -1.53 11.40
C CYS A 20 -8.03 -2.22 12.77
N SER A 21 -8.99 -3.07 13.18
CA SER A 21 -8.99 -3.73 14.49
C SER A 21 -7.81 -4.65 14.74
N VAL A 22 -7.15 -5.14 13.67
CA VAL A 22 -5.99 -6.04 13.74
C VAL A 22 -4.74 -5.44 13.07
N CYS A 23 -4.83 -4.21 12.58
CA CYS A 23 -3.73 -3.56 11.87
C CYS A 23 -2.71 -2.97 12.85
N VAL A 24 -1.43 -3.25 12.62
CA VAL A 24 -0.32 -2.72 13.44
C VAL A 24 -0.21 -1.19 13.37
N SER A 25 -0.72 -0.57 12.32
CA SER A 25 -0.72 0.89 12.13
C SER A 25 -1.99 1.57 12.67
N ASN A 26 -2.88 0.84 13.35
CA ASN A 26 -4.11 1.42 13.92
C ASN A 26 -3.78 2.59 14.86
N GLY A 27 -4.50 3.70 14.71
CA GLY A 27 -4.24 4.95 15.46
C GLY A 27 -3.09 5.80 14.90
N HIS A 28 -2.26 5.24 14.02
CA HIS A 28 -1.15 5.94 13.33
C HIS A 28 -1.24 5.80 11.80
N CYS A 29 -2.43 5.53 11.26
CA CYS A 29 -2.66 5.36 9.83
C CYS A 29 -3.23 6.64 9.20
N GLU A 30 -2.57 7.15 8.15
CA GLU A 30 -3.03 8.34 7.41
C GLU A 30 -4.39 8.09 6.71
N LEU A 31 -4.58 6.91 6.12
CA LEU A 31 -5.84 6.54 5.45
C LEU A 31 -7.01 6.52 6.44
N GLN A 32 -6.80 5.92 7.62
CA GLN A 32 -7.78 5.92 8.72
C GLN A 32 -8.09 7.34 9.20
N SER A 33 -7.05 8.15 9.43
CA SER A 33 -7.21 9.56 9.83
C SER A 33 -8.03 10.35 8.81
N MET A 34 -7.81 10.11 7.52
CA MET A 34 -8.57 10.75 6.45
C MET A 34 -10.03 10.30 6.40
N ALA A 35 -10.32 9.02 6.63
CA ALA A 35 -11.70 8.52 6.74
C ALA A 35 -12.44 9.20 7.89
N ILE A 36 -11.84 9.26 9.09
CA ILE A 36 -12.42 9.91 10.27
C ILE A 36 -12.69 11.39 9.97
N LYS A 37 -11.69 12.09 9.42
CA LYS A 37 -11.79 13.52 9.09
C LYS A 37 -12.91 13.82 8.08
N LEU A 38 -13.20 12.90 7.17
CA LEU A 38 -14.23 13.04 6.14
C LEU A 38 -15.59 12.47 6.56
N GLY A 39 -15.71 11.92 7.77
CA GLY A 39 -16.93 11.28 8.26
C GLY A 39 -17.31 10.04 7.44
N LEU A 40 -16.33 9.27 6.98
CA LEU A 40 -16.55 7.97 6.34
C LEU A 40 -16.73 6.92 7.45
N ASP A 41 -17.98 6.56 7.72
CA ASP A 41 -18.41 5.62 8.76
C ASP A 41 -18.73 4.21 8.22
N HIS A 42 -19.01 4.11 6.92
CA HIS A 42 -19.23 2.85 6.22
C HIS A 42 -18.78 2.96 4.75
N ILE A 43 -18.66 1.81 4.09
CA ILE A 43 -18.31 1.69 2.67
C ILE A 43 -19.51 1.12 1.93
N GLU A 44 -20.03 1.89 0.99
CA GLU A 44 -21.12 1.52 0.10
C GLU A 44 -20.59 0.76 -1.13
N MET A 45 -19.36 1.06 -1.55
CA MET A 45 -18.70 0.41 -2.67
C MET A 45 -18.40 -1.08 -2.37
N PRO A 46 -18.62 -2.00 -3.32
CA PRO A 46 -18.24 -3.40 -3.15
C PRO A 46 -16.73 -3.53 -2.91
N TYR A 47 -16.37 -4.22 -1.83
CA TYR A 47 -14.99 -4.61 -1.58
C TYR A 47 -14.52 -5.64 -2.59
N ARG A 48 -13.26 -5.51 -3.01
CA ARG A 48 -12.65 -6.44 -3.96
C ARG A 48 -12.06 -7.68 -3.31
N PHE A 49 -11.77 -7.61 -2.02
CA PHE A 49 -11.12 -8.67 -1.24
C PHE A 49 -9.98 -9.38 -2.00
N PRO A 50 -8.99 -8.63 -2.51
CA PRO A 50 -7.92 -9.24 -3.27
C PRO A 50 -7.12 -10.19 -2.37
N VAL A 51 -6.70 -11.33 -2.91
CA VAL A 51 -5.78 -12.24 -2.23
C VAL A 51 -4.37 -11.90 -2.69
N ARG A 52 -3.64 -11.13 -1.88
CA ARG A 52 -2.26 -10.77 -2.15
C ARG A 52 -1.35 -11.41 -1.10
N GLN A 53 -0.26 -12.02 -1.54
CA GLN A 53 0.67 -12.67 -0.63
C GLN A 53 1.47 -11.63 0.13
N VAL A 54 1.60 -11.82 1.45
CA VAL A 54 2.51 -11.04 2.29
C VAL A 54 3.93 -11.52 2.00
N ASP A 55 4.83 -10.58 1.72
CA ASP A 55 6.24 -10.86 1.56
C ASP A 55 6.97 -10.54 2.88
N ALA A 56 7.49 -11.59 3.52
CA ALA A 56 8.32 -11.51 4.72
C ALA A 56 9.70 -12.14 4.49
N SER A 57 10.15 -12.18 3.23
CA SER A 57 11.46 -12.75 2.85
C SER A 57 12.64 -11.87 3.28
N HIS A 58 12.44 -10.56 3.40
CA HIS A 58 13.48 -9.63 3.82
C HIS A 58 13.77 -9.76 5.33
N ALA A 59 15.05 -9.81 5.70
CA ALA A 59 15.48 -10.13 7.07
C ALA A 59 14.99 -9.15 8.16
N ARG A 60 14.65 -7.91 7.77
CA ARG A 60 14.25 -6.83 8.69
C ARG A 60 12.83 -6.30 8.50
N TYR A 61 12.26 -6.49 7.32
CA TYR A 61 11.06 -5.77 6.90
C TYR A 61 10.08 -6.73 6.25
N GLY A 62 8.80 -6.40 6.34
CA GLY A 62 7.73 -7.15 5.68
C GLY A 62 6.86 -6.21 4.85
N LEU A 63 6.47 -6.67 3.67
CA LEU A 63 5.53 -6.00 2.79
C LEU A 63 4.19 -6.73 2.84
N ASP A 64 3.13 -6.01 3.19
CA ASP A 64 1.75 -6.50 3.07
C ASP A 64 1.01 -5.75 1.94
N PRO A 65 0.96 -6.30 0.71
CA PRO A 65 0.29 -5.65 -0.42
C PRO A 65 -1.22 -5.51 -0.23
N ASN A 66 -1.83 -6.21 0.74
CA ASN A 66 -3.26 -6.06 1.04
C ASN A 66 -3.58 -4.68 1.64
N ARG A 67 -2.59 -4.01 2.24
CA ARG A 67 -2.72 -2.66 2.85
C ARG A 67 -2.21 -1.55 1.93
N CYS A 68 -1.60 -1.89 0.81
CA CYS A 68 -1.07 -0.93 -0.14
C CYS A 68 -2.20 -0.26 -0.92
N ILE A 69 -2.22 1.07 -0.92
CA ILE A 69 -3.15 1.90 -1.71
C ILE A 69 -2.55 2.42 -3.02
N LEU A 70 -1.40 1.88 -3.44
CA LEU A 70 -0.67 2.28 -4.64
C LEU A 70 -0.38 3.79 -4.73
N CYS A 71 -0.10 4.44 -3.60
CA CYS A 71 0.22 5.87 -3.55
C CYS A 71 1.62 6.25 -4.08
N THR A 72 2.42 5.25 -4.47
CA THR A 72 3.80 5.34 -5.01
C THR A 72 4.81 6.10 -4.15
N ARG A 73 4.50 6.42 -2.88
CA ARG A 73 5.43 7.09 -1.97
C ARG A 73 6.71 6.28 -1.71
N CYS A 74 6.60 4.95 -1.56
CA CYS A 74 7.75 4.07 -1.38
C CYS A 74 8.67 4.06 -2.61
N VAL A 75 8.09 3.95 -3.81
CA VAL A 75 8.82 3.99 -5.10
C VAL A 75 9.63 5.29 -5.19
N ARG A 76 8.97 6.44 -4.97
CA ARG A 76 9.66 7.74 -5.04
C ARG A 76 10.76 7.92 -4.01
N VAL A 77 10.58 7.44 -2.77
CA VAL A 77 11.64 7.55 -1.76
C VAL A 77 12.84 6.66 -2.12
N CYS A 78 12.58 5.47 -2.64
CA CYS A 78 13.63 4.55 -3.09
C CYS A 78 14.43 5.08 -4.28
N ASP A 79 13.76 5.80 -5.17
CA ASP A 79 14.36 6.48 -6.31
C ASP A 79 15.04 7.79 -5.90
N GLU A 80 14.27 8.77 -5.44
CA GLU A 80 14.72 10.16 -5.27
C GLU A 80 15.62 10.39 -4.05
N ILE A 81 15.47 9.57 -2.99
CA ILE A 81 16.21 9.74 -1.73
C ILE A 81 17.35 8.73 -1.61
N GLU A 82 17.04 7.45 -1.79
CA GLU A 82 18.05 6.39 -1.68
C GLU A 82 18.84 6.20 -2.98
N GLY A 83 18.21 6.38 -4.16
CA GLY A 83 18.83 6.11 -5.45
C GLY A 83 19.00 4.62 -5.77
N ALA A 84 18.33 3.73 -5.04
CA ALA A 84 18.46 2.28 -5.20
C ALA A 84 17.58 1.70 -6.32
N HIS A 85 16.45 2.36 -6.61
CA HIS A 85 15.46 1.90 -7.61
C HIS A 85 14.95 0.46 -7.41
N THR A 86 14.94 -0.03 -6.17
CA THR A 86 14.45 -1.36 -5.82
C THR A 86 12.93 -1.50 -5.98
N TRP A 87 12.19 -0.47 -5.57
CA TRP A 87 10.73 -0.48 -5.58
C TRP A 87 10.17 0.01 -6.91
N ASP A 88 9.25 -0.72 -7.53
CA ASP A 88 8.54 -0.28 -8.74
C ASP A 88 7.09 -0.81 -8.78
N ILE A 89 6.32 -0.39 -9.79
CA ILE A 89 4.95 -0.82 -10.06
C ILE A 89 4.91 -1.70 -11.31
N MET A 90 4.42 -2.92 -11.16
CA MET A 90 4.13 -3.82 -12.27
C MET A 90 2.65 -3.81 -12.61
N GLY A 91 2.31 -4.03 -13.88
CA GLY A 91 0.94 -4.18 -14.34
C GLY A 91 0.25 -2.84 -14.61
N ARG A 92 -1.05 -2.88 -14.87
CA ARG A 92 -1.85 -1.69 -15.22
C ARG A 92 -3.24 -1.75 -14.61
N GLY A 93 -3.78 -0.57 -14.30
CA GLY A 93 -5.12 -0.41 -13.77
C GLY A 93 -5.32 -1.26 -12.52
N ILE A 94 -6.35 -2.09 -12.53
CA ILE A 94 -6.69 -2.95 -11.40
C ILE A 94 -5.68 -4.07 -11.11
N ALA A 95 -4.79 -4.36 -12.05
CA ALA A 95 -3.73 -5.36 -11.90
C ALA A 95 -2.39 -4.72 -11.49
N SER A 96 -2.37 -3.42 -11.20
CA SER A 96 -1.17 -2.75 -10.72
C SER A 96 -0.82 -3.23 -9.31
N GLN A 97 0.46 -3.55 -9.10
CA GLN A 97 0.98 -3.98 -7.81
C GLN A 97 2.40 -3.45 -7.59
N LEU A 98 2.73 -3.18 -6.32
CA LEU A 98 4.08 -2.86 -5.91
C LEU A 98 4.94 -4.12 -5.98
N ILE A 99 6.12 -4.01 -6.57
CA ILE A 99 7.08 -5.09 -6.72
C ILE A 99 8.48 -4.62 -6.32
N THR A 100 9.36 -5.57 -6.06
CA THR A 100 10.80 -5.37 -5.93
C THR A 100 11.52 -5.86 -7.17
N ASP A 101 12.49 -5.08 -7.67
CA ASP A 101 13.28 -5.36 -8.87
C ASP A 101 12.40 -5.87 -10.02
N MET A 102 12.72 -7.06 -10.56
CA MET A 102 11.93 -7.75 -11.59
C MET A 102 10.91 -8.71 -10.98
N HIS A 103 10.17 -8.25 -9.97
CA HIS A 103 9.17 -9.02 -9.23
C HIS A 103 9.76 -10.25 -8.53
N THR A 104 10.96 -10.10 -7.97
CA THR A 104 11.59 -11.08 -7.07
C THR A 104 11.09 -10.87 -5.64
N PRO A 105 11.20 -11.87 -4.74
CA PRO A 105 10.99 -11.64 -3.31
C PRO A 105 11.94 -10.55 -2.78
N TRP A 106 11.46 -9.68 -1.88
CA TRP A 106 12.24 -8.54 -1.40
C TRP A 106 13.56 -8.96 -0.74
N GLY A 107 13.58 -10.10 -0.03
CA GLY A 107 14.80 -10.65 0.57
C GLY A 107 15.85 -11.12 -0.42
N GLU A 108 15.49 -11.32 -1.69
CA GLU A 108 16.38 -11.73 -2.77
C GLU A 108 16.78 -10.55 -3.68
N SER A 109 16.34 -9.34 -3.36
CA SER A 109 16.68 -8.13 -4.12
C SER A 109 18.18 -7.81 -4.01
N GLU A 110 18.84 -7.67 -5.17
CA GLU A 110 20.26 -7.29 -5.24
C GLU A 110 20.46 -5.78 -5.11
N THR A 111 19.44 -4.98 -5.42
CA THR A 111 19.51 -3.51 -5.38
C THR A 111 19.16 -2.94 -4.00
N CYS A 112 18.42 -3.70 -3.18
CA CYS A 112 17.97 -3.24 -1.86
C CYS A 112 19.15 -2.94 -0.93
N THR A 113 19.23 -1.69 -0.47
CA THR A 113 20.22 -1.25 0.53
C THR A 113 19.72 -1.42 1.97
N SER A 114 18.49 -1.92 2.14
CA SER A 114 17.81 -2.06 3.44
C SER A 114 17.69 -0.76 4.25
N CYS A 115 17.56 0.38 3.56
CA CYS A 115 17.43 1.72 4.15
C CYS A 115 16.12 1.94 4.94
N GLY A 116 15.07 1.17 4.65
CA GLY A 116 13.75 1.29 5.30
C GLY A 116 12.60 0.95 4.37
#